data_AF-A0A3C0T885-F1
#
_entry.id   AF-A0A3C0T885-F1
#
_cell.length_a   1.000
_cell.length_b   1.000
_cell.length_c   1.000
_cell.angle_alpha   90.00
_cell.angle_beta   90.00
_cell.angle_gamma   90.00
#
_symmetry.space_group_name_H-M   'P 1'
#
loop_
_entity.id
_entity.type
_entity.pdbx_description
1 polymer ?
#
loop_
_entity_poly.entity_id
_entity_poly.type
_entity_poly.pdbx_seq_one_letter_code
_entity_poly.pdbx_strand_id
1 'polypeptide(L)'
;MGPVASGFGALGPGHRANASIGRALRLCLINIGGGKPGVSDMALLGHPGKFTYCLAEDEEASPFPPMHTSLGFDAADSAVTVLGCEAPHSVIYSDNADDPEDAEKLLHVLSIGLANIATNNAILASGTALVVLGPKHASVLERANMNRESVQKRLWELTHL
;
A
#
# COMPACT_ATOMS: atom_id res chain seq x y z
N MET A 1 -18.60 -16.54 2.22
CA MET A 1 -17.71 -15.83 1.29
C MET A 1 -16.29 -16.35 1.53
N GLY A 2 -15.41 -16.39 0.53
CA GLY A 2 -13.99 -16.74 0.78
C GLY A 2 -13.29 -15.67 1.64
N PRO A 3 -12.12 -15.95 2.20
CA PRO A 3 -11.33 -14.95 2.93
C PRO A 3 -10.95 -13.78 2.01
N VAL A 4 -10.59 -12.64 2.62
CA VAL A 4 -10.00 -11.52 1.89
C VAL A 4 -8.61 -11.94 1.42
N ALA A 5 -8.32 -11.77 0.14
CA ALA A 5 -7.08 -12.20 -0.48
C ALA A 5 -5.93 -11.23 -0.18
N SER A 6 -4.77 -11.77 0.16
CA SER A 6 -3.49 -11.09 0.42
C SER A 6 -2.39 -11.44 -0.59
N GLY A 7 -2.49 -12.60 -1.25
CA GLY A 7 -1.44 -13.13 -2.14
C GLY A 7 -1.57 -12.72 -3.62
N PHE A 8 -1.31 -13.66 -4.53
CA PHE A 8 -1.25 -13.41 -5.97
C PHE A 8 -2.47 -12.64 -6.48
N GLY A 9 -2.20 -11.47 -7.08
CA GLY A 9 -3.22 -10.61 -7.62
C GLY A 9 -4.19 -10.06 -6.57
N ALA A 10 -3.84 -9.87 -5.31
CA ALA A 10 -4.76 -9.34 -4.28
C ALA A 10 -5.56 -8.09 -4.74
N LEU A 11 -4.96 -7.25 -5.60
CA LEU A 11 -5.58 -6.04 -6.19
C LEU A 11 -6.03 -6.18 -7.66
N GLY A 12 -6.02 -7.38 -8.25
CA GLY A 12 -6.12 -7.60 -9.70
C GLY A 12 -7.39 -8.34 -10.19
N PRO A 13 -7.44 -9.68 -10.14
CA PRO A 13 -8.37 -10.54 -10.89
C PRO A 13 -9.80 -10.56 -10.32
N GLY A 14 -10.10 -9.72 -9.33
CA GLY A 14 -11.45 -9.63 -8.76
C GLY A 14 -11.78 -10.73 -7.75
N HIS A 15 -10.85 -11.03 -6.82
CA HIS A 15 -11.13 -11.88 -5.67
C HIS A 15 -12.44 -11.47 -5.00
N ARG A 16 -13.39 -12.40 -4.89
CA ARG A 16 -14.80 -12.09 -4.57
C ARG A 16 -14.97 -11.24 -3.31
N ALA A 17 -14.23 -11.55 -2.24
CA ALA A 17 -14.29 -10.80 -0.98
C ALA A 17 -13.77 -9.37 -1.16
N ASN A 18 -12.56 -9.21 -1.68
CA ASN A 18 -11.91 -7.92 -1.96
C ASN A 18 -12.79 -7.04 -2.85
N ALA A 19 -13.29 -7.61 -3.95
CA ALA A 19 -14.16 -6.90 -4.89
C ALA A 19 -15.47 -6.46 -4.24
N SER A 20 -16.08 -7.31 -3.42
CA SER A 20 -17.33 -6.98 -2.73
C SER A 20 -17.14 -5.87 -1.71
N ILE A 21 -16.09 -5.95 -0.89
CA ILE A 21 -15.77 -4.95 0.14
C ILE A 21 -15.41 -3.60 -0.52
N GLY A 22 -14.49 -3.61 -1.47
CA GLY A 22 -14.09 -2.41 -2.20
C GLY A 22 -15.26 -1.75 -2.93
N ARG A 23 -16.12 -2.57 -3.57
CA ARG A 23 -17.31 -2.06 -4.25
C ARG A 23 -18.34 -1.50 -3.27
N ALA A 24 -18.58 -2.16 -2.14
CA ALA A 24 -19.47 -1.66 -1.10
C ALA A 24 -19.00 -0.30 -0.58
N LEU A 25 -17.70 -0.16 -0.27
CA LEU A 25 -17.12 1.11 0.16
C LEU A 25 -17.31 2.22 -0.89
N ARG A 26 -17.07 1.93 -2.18
CA ARG A 26 -17.31 2.91 -3.24
C ARG A 26 -18.77 3.33 -3.33
N LEU A 27 -19.71 2.38 -3.20
CA LEU A 27 -21.14 2.69 -3.23
C LEU A 27 -21.55 3.55 -2.03
N CYS A 28 -21.00 3.30 -0.84
CA CYS A 28 -21.18 4.18 0.32
C CYS A 28 -20.65 5.60 0.02
N LEU A 29 -19.46 5.73 -0.58
CA LEU A 29 -18.91 7.03 -0.95
C LEU A 29 -19.81 7.78 -1.95
N ILE A 30 -20.38 7.10 -2.96
CA ILE A 30 -21.25 7.73 -3.96
C ILE A 30 -22.61 8.14 -3.36
N ASN A 31 -23.23 7.25 -2.58
CA ASN A 31 -24.63 7.42 -2.15
C ASN A 31 -24.76 8.17 -0.82
N ILE A 32 -23.77 8.05 0.07
CA ILE A 32 -23.78 8.63 1.42
C ILE A 32 -22.73 9.73 1.53
N GLY A 33 -21.48 9.44 1.14
CA GLY A 33 -20.36 10.38 1.20
C GLY A 33 -20.38 11.48 0.13
N GLY A 34 -21.37 11.43 -0.77
CA GLY A 34 -21.57 12.43 -1.81
C GLY A 34 -20.55 12.41 -2.95
N GLY A 35 -19.62 11.44 -3.02
CA GLY A 35 -18.50 11.32 -3.98
C GLY A 35 -18.91 10.99 -5.42
N LYS A 36 -19.69 11.89 -6.02
CA LYS A 36 -20.25 11.79 -7.38
C LYS A 36 -19.25 12.33 -8.41
N PRO A 37 -18.86 11.53 -9.43
CA PRO A 37 -17.98 11.97 -10.50
C PRO A 37 -18.47 13.26 -11.17
N GLY A 38 -17.58 14.23 -11.32
CA GLY A 38 -17.86 15.52 -11.97
C GLY A 38 -18.66 16.52 -11.13
N VAL A 39 -18.97 16.19 -9.87
CA VAL A 39 -19.66 17.09 -8.93
C VAL A 39 -18.80 17.35 -7.70
N SER A 40 -18.38 16.27 -7.04
CA SER A 40 -17.58 16.31 -5.80
C SER A 40 -16.34 15.42 -5.89
N ASP A 41 -16.42 14.34 -6.68
CA ASP A 41 -15.24 13.61 -7.12
C ASP A 41 -14.71 14.26 -8.40
N MET A 42 -13.63 15.03 -8.23
CA MET A 42 -13.04 15.88 -9.28
C MET A 42 -11.90 15.20 -10.04
N ALA A 43 -11.73 13.89 -9.93
CA ALA A 43 -10.73 13.19 -10.73
C ALA A 43 -11.11 13.25 -12.22
N LEU A 44 -10.26 13.90 -13.04
CA LEU A 44 -10.50 14.05 -14.48
C LEU A 44 -10.47 12.71 -15.22
N LEU A 45 -9.45 11.88 -14.96
CA LEU A 45 -9.32 10.53 -15.55
C LEU A 45 -9.81 9.43 -14.60
N GLY A 46 -9.58 9.60 -13.28
CA GLY A 46 -9.82 8.58 -12.27
C GLY A 46 -8.79 7.43 -12.32
N HIS A 47 -9.04 6.38 -11.53
CA HIS A 47 -8.25 5.15 -11.58
C HIS A 47 -9.12 3.91 -11.31
N PRO A 48 -8.73 2.71 -11.82
CA PRO A 48 -9.51 1.48 -11.66
C PRO A 48 -9.80 1.08 -10.20
N GLY A 49 -8.94 1.49 -9.25
CA GLY A 49 -9.16 1.22 -7.82
C GLY A 49 -10.47 1.81 -7.29
N LYS A 50 -11.00 2.88 -7.90
CA LYS A 50 -12.35 3.37 -7.55
C LYS A 50 -13.45 2.34 -7.76
N PHE A 51 -13.22 1.28 -8.52
CA PHE A 51 -14.17 0.17 -8.67
C PHE A 51 -14.01 -0.88 -7.56
N THR A 52 -12.77 -1.24 -7.23
CA THR A 52 -12.37 -2.21 -6.20
C THR A 52 -10.98 -1.88 -5.67
N TYR A 53 -10.85 -1.64 -4.36
CA TYR A 53 -9.56 -1.34 -3.72
C TYR A 53 -9.53 -1.84 -2.27
N CYS A 54 -9.29 -3.15 -2.14
CA CYS A 54 -9.24 -3.83 -0.86
C CYS A 54 -8.29 -5.02 -0.99
N LEU A 55 -7.41 -5.19 -0.01
CA LEU A 55 -6.55 -6.35 0.15
C LEU A 55 -6.45 -6.70 1.63
N ALA A 56 -6.10 -7.94 1.92
CA ALA A 56 -5.63 -8.33 3.24
C ALA A 56 -4.11 -8.20 3.31
N GLU A 57 -3.58 -8.06 4.52
CA GLU A 57 -2.17 -8.29 4.80
C GLU A 57 -1.86 -9.78 4.70
N ASP A 58 -0.64 -10.10 4.26
CA ASP A 58 -0.12 -11.46 4.30
C ASP A 58 0.64 -11.66 5.61
N GLU A 59 -0.08 -11.83 6.73
CA GLU A 59 0.52 -11.91 8.06
C GLU A 59 1.46 -13.12 8.23
N GLU A 60 1.23 -14.20 7.47
CA GLU A 60 2.01 -15.45 7.57
C GLU A 60 3.37 -15.33 6.86
N ALA A 61 3.44 -14.60 5.74
CA ALA A 61 4.67 -14.42 4.97
C ALA A 61 5.32 -13.04 5.16
N SER A 62 4.70 -12.15 5.94
CA SER A 62 5.23 -10.81 6.20
C SER A 62 6.39 -10.86 7.20
N PRO A 63 7.51 -10.16 6.94
CA PRO A 63 8.59 -10.00 7.92
C PRO A 63 8.22 -9.02 9.05
N PHE A 64 7.06 -8.36 8.95
CA PHE A 64 6.59 -7.39 9.93
C PHE A 64 5.38 -7.92 10.70
N PRO A 65 5.21 -7.51 11.98
CA PRO A 65 3.97 -7.76 12.72
C PRO A 65 2.74 -7.21 11.97
N PRO A 66 1.53 -7.73 12.20
CA PRO A 66 0.31 -7.19 11.59
C PRO A 66 0.19 -5.67 11.83
N MET A 67 -0.22 -4.89 10.82
CA MET A 67 -0.22 -3.43 10.90
C MET A 67 -1.06 -2.90 12.07
N HIS A 68 -2.19 -3.55 12.39
CA HIS A 68 -3.04 -3.14 13.50
C HIS A 68 -2.30 -3.19 14.85
N THR A 69 -1.50 -4.23 15.08
CA THR A 69 -0.70 -4.33 16.32
C THR A 69 0.37 -3.23 16.39
N SER A 70 1.02 -2.89 15.27
CA SER A 70 1.95 -1.75 15.21
C SER A 70 1.27 -0.40 15.39
N LEU A 71 -0.04 -0.30 15.18
CA LEU A 71 -0.83 0.89 15.45
C LEU A 71 -1.42 0.92 16.87
N GLY A 72 -1.09 -0.07 17.70
CA GLY A 72 -1.47 -0.11 19.12
C GLY A 72 -2.79 -0.82 19.42
N PHE A 73 -3.36 -1.56 18.47
CA PHE A 73 -4.50 -2.45 18.71
C PHE A 73 -4.05 -3.80 19.27
N ASP A 74 -4.93 -4.49 19.99
CA ASP A 74 -4.65 -5.82 20.50
C ASP A 74 -4.63 -6.86 19.37
N ALA A 75 -3.85 -7.93 19.51
CA ALA A 75 -3.73 -8.98 18.48
C ALA A 75 -5.06 -9.73 18.20
N ALA A 76 -6.04 -9.62 19.11
CA ALA A 76 -7.37 -10.20 18.93
C ALA A 76 -8.37 -9.22 18.30
N ASP A 77 -7.99 -7.94 18.13
CA ASP A 77 -8.87 -6.93 17.57
C ASP A 77 -9.05 -7.12 16.06
N SER A 78 -10.30 -7.04 15.63
CA SER A 78 -10.61 -6.93 14.20
C SER A 78 -10.47 -5.46 13.77
N ALA A 79 -9.44 -5.15 13.00
CA ALA A 79 -9.16 -3.81 12.50
C ALA A 79 -9.15 -3.72 10.97
N VAL A 80 -9.46 -2.53 10.44
CA VAL A 80 -9.30 -2.18 9.02
C VAL A 80 -8.62 -0.83 8.93
N THR A 81 -7.53 -0.75 8.18
CA THR A 81 -6.86 0.53 7.88
C THR A 81 -7.41 1.10 6.59
N VAL A 82 -7.86 2.36 6.63
CA VAL A 82 -8.44 3.06 5.47
C VAL A 82 -7.58 4.27 5.14
N LEU A 83 -7.12 4.36 3.90
CA LEU A 83 -6.35 5.50 3.40
C LEU A 83 -6.94 6.01 2.07
N GLY A 84 -6.88 7.34 1.89
CA GLY A 84 -7.06 7.94 0.57
C GLY A 84 -5.78 7.79 -0.23
N CYS A 85 -5.82 7.03 -1.33
CA CYS A 85 -4.64 6.73 -2.13
C CYS A 85 -4.92 6.92 -3.62
N GLU A 86 -3.86 7.18 -4.39
CA GLU A 86 -3.89 7.08 -5.85
C GLU A 86 -3.90 5.62 -6.33
N ALA A 87 -3.89 5.44 -7.65
CA ALA A 87 -3.67 4.13 -8.25
C ALA A 87 -2.34 3.53 -7.78
N PRO A 88 -2.21 2.19 -7.70
CA PRO A 88 -0.92 1.59 -7.37
C PRO A 88 0.15 2.05 -8.36
N HIS A 89 1.21 2.67 -7.85
CA HIS A 89 2.40 2.99 -8.64
C HIS A 89 3.33 1.78 -8.60
N SER A 90 3.52 1.11 -9.73
CA SER A 90 4.39 -0.06 -9.79
C SER A 90 5.85 0.36 -9.67
N VAL A 91 6.53 -0.13 -8.64
CA VAL A 91 7.97 0.04 -8.46
C VAL A 91 8.63 -1.31 -8.70
N ILE A 92 9.41 -1.43 -9.78
CA ILE A 92 10.09 -2.66 -10.14
C ILE A 92 11.49 -2.70 -9.52
N TYR A 93 11.80 -3.80 -8.85
CA TYR A 93 13.12 -4.07 -8.30
C TYR A 93 13.45 -5.56 -8.47
N SER A 94 14.69 -5.86 -8.82
CA SER A 94 15.20 -7.23 -8.89
C SER A 94 16.18 -7.42 -7.74
N ASP A 95 15.92 -8.41 -6.90
CA ASP A 95 16.74 -8.69 -5.72
C ASP A 95 18.07 -9.37 -6.08
N ASN A 96 19.10 -9.11 -5.28
CA ASN A 96 20.38 -9.79 -5.34
C ASN A 96 20.86 -10.17 -3.94
N ALA A 97 20.70 -11.45 -3.57
CA ALA A 97 21.05 -11.93 -2.24
C ALA A 97 22.56 -11.88 -1.93
N ASP A 98 23.42 -11.81 -2.95
CA ASP A 98 24.88 -11.71 -2.79
C ASP A 98 25.36 -10.25 -2.61
N ASP A 99 24.45 -9.27 -2.74
CA ASP A 99 24.76 -7.85 -2.62
C ASP A 99 24.47 -7.34 -1.19
N PRO A 100 25.49 -6.89 -0.43
CA PRO A 100 25.28 -6.38 0.92
C PRO A 100 24.46 -5.08 0.95
N GLU A 101 24.30 -4.38 -0.18
CA GLU A 101 23.53 -3.15 -0.31
C GLU A 101 22.13 -3.38 -0.91
N ASP A 102 21.69 -4.62 -1.13
CA ASP A 102 20.42 -4.96 -1.79
C ASP A 102 19.21 -4.25 -1.16
N ALA A 103 19.13 -4.21 0.17
CA ALA A 103 18.06 -3.51 0.88
C ALA A 103 18.10 -1.99 0.69
N GLU A 104 19.29 -1.38 0.73
CA GLU A 104 19.43 0.06 0.48
C GLU A 104 19.07 0.43 -0.97
N LYS A 105 19.45 -0.42 -1.93
CA LYS A 105 19.08 -0.25 -3.35
C LYS A 105 17.57 -0.36 -3.54
N LEU A 106 16.91 -1.33 -2.90
CA LEU A 106 15.44 -1.43 -2.90
C LEU A 106 14.80 -0.17 -2.31
N LEU A 107 15.25 0.29 -1.14
CA LEU A 107 14.69 1.47 -0.47
C LEU A 107 14.89 2.74 -1.28
N HIS A 108 16.03 2.89 -1.95
CA HIS A 108 16.29 4.00 -2.87
C HIS A 108 15.34 3.97 -4.08
N VAL A 109 15.06 2.79 -4.66
CA VAL A 109 14.11 2.70 -5.78
C VAL A 109 12.67 2.96 -5.31
N LEU A 110 12.30 2.50 -4.12
CA LEU A 110 11.01 2.81 -3.49
C LEU A 110 10.88 4.31 -3.19
N SER A 111 11.94 4.98 -2.72
CA SER A 111 11.89 6.42 -2.42
C SER A 111 11.67 7.26 -3.68
N ILE A 112 12.26 6.86 -4.82
CA ILE A 112 11.99 7.49 -6.12
C ILE A 112 10.50 7.35 -6.47
N GLY A 113 9.93 6.16 -6.30
CA GLY A 113 8.49 5.93 -6.51
C GLY A 113 7.61 6.79 -5.60
N LEU A 114 8.01 6.97 -4.33
CA LEU A 114 7.27 7.75 -3.35
C LEU A 114 7.35 9.27 -3.55
N ALA A 115 8.53 9.78 -3.93
CA ALA A 115 8.82 11.22 -3.96
C ALA A 115 8.86 11.82 -5.38
N ASN A 116 8.55 11.04 -6.42
CA ASN A 116 8.53 11.62 -7.76
C ASN A 116 7.49 12.75 -7.88
N ILE A 117 7.85 13.78 -8.67
CA ILE A 117 7.08 15.02 -8.83
C ILE A 117 5.67 14.80 -9.44
N ALA A 118 5.42 13.64 -10.04
CA ALA A 118 4.15 13.31 -10.67
C ALA A 118 3.14 12.62 -9.72
N THR A 119 3.41 12.60 -8.41
CA THR A 119 2.51 12.04 -7.39
C THR A 119 1.68 13.12 -6.70
N ASN A 120 0.53 12.73 -6.14
CA ASN A 120 -0.28 13.64 -5.33
C ASN A 120 0.47 14.18 -4.11
N ASN A 121 1.28 13.34 -3.46
CA ASN A 121 2.01 13.72 -2.24
C ASN A 121 3.06 14.81 -2.52
N ALA A 122 3.72 14.79 -3.68
CA ALA A 122 4.67 15.83 -4.07
C ALA A 122 3.99 17.20 -4.30
N ILE A 123 2.75 17.21 -4.83
CA ILE A 123 2.03 18.45 -5.17
C ILE A 123 1.27 19.02 -3.97
N LEU A 124 0.65 18.16 -3.15
CA LEU A 124 -0.16 18.56 -2.00
C LEU A 124 0.65 18.75 -0.71
N ALA A 125 1.94 18.39 -0.74
CA ALA A 125 2.95 18.60 0.31
C ALA A 125 2.54 18.15 1.73
N SER A 126 1.56 17.25 1.83
CA SER A 126 1.02 16.75 3.09
C SER A 126 0.33 15.41 2.85
N GLY A 127 0.29 14.58 3.89
CA GLY A 127 -0.45 13.32 3.87
C GLY A 127 0.38 12.12 4.32
N THR A 128 -0.14 10.94 4.01
CA THR A 128 0.46 9.64 4.36
C THR A 128 0.75 8.88 3.08
N ALA A 129 1.90 8.22 3.02
CA ALA A 129 2.21 7.28 1.94
C ALA A 129 1.97 5.84 2.41
N LEU A 130 1.45 5.02 1.51
CA LEU A 130 1.33 3.58 1.69
C LEU A 130 2.28 2.88 0.72
N VAL A 131 3.17 2.04 1.26
CA VAL A 131 4.00 1.14 0.46
C VAL A 131 3.46 -0.27 0.63
N VAL A 132 3.08 -0.90 -0.48
CA VAL A 132 2.69 -2.31 -0.52
C VAL A 132 3.88 -3.12 -1.03
N LEU A 133 4.39 -4.01 -0.18
CA LEU A 133 5.55 -4.84 -0.51
C LEU A 133 5.08 -6.16 -1.10
N GLY A 134 5.58 -6.50 -2.28
CA GLY A 134 5.47 -7.87 -2.80
C GLY A 134 6.42 -8.82 -2.06
N PRO A 135 6.24 -10.15 -2.18
CA PRO A 135 7.06 -11.14 -1.48
C PRO A 135 8.56 -10.97 -1.71
N LYS A 136 8.96 -10.57 -2.93
CA LYS A 136 10.36 -10.28 -3.28
C LYS A 136 10.91 -9.08 -2.52
N HIS A 137 10.17 -7.97 -2.46
CA HIS A 137 10.58 -6.80 -1.67
C HIS A 137 10.66 -7.14 -0.18
N ALA A 138 9.65 -7.86 0.34
CA ALA A 138 9.63 -8.29 1.73
C ALA A 138 10.86 -9.15 2.09
N SER A 139 11.22 -10.11 1.23
CA SER A 139 12.39 -10.98 1.45
C SER A 139 13.72 -10.23 1.49
N VAL A 140 13.87 -9.14 0.72
CA VAL A 140 15.07 -8.30 0.74
C VAL A 140 15.23 -7.63 2.12
N LEU A 141 14.14 -7.08 2.65
CA LEU A 141 14.14 -6.40 3.94
C LEU A 141 14.32 -7.39 5.11
N GLU A 142 13.75 -8.59 4.98
CA GLU A 142 13.93 -9.69 5.94
C GLU A 142 15.41 -10.13 6.01
N ARG A 143 16.07 -10.36 4.87
CA ARG A 143 17.50 -10.71 4.82
C ARG A 143 18.38 -9.65 5.48
N ALA A 144 18.00 -8.38 5.36
CA ALA A 144 18.69 -7.26 6.00
C ALA A 144 18.30 -7.05 7.47
N ASN A 145 17.43 -7.89 8.05
CA ASN A 145 16.91 -7.77 9.42
C ASN A 145 16.28 -6.39 9.70
N MET A 146 15.63 -5.79 8.70
CA MET A 146 14.96 -4.50 8.88
C MET A 146 13.56 -4.69 9.45
N ASN A 147 13.18 -3.87 10.43
CA ASN A 147 11.82 -3.79 10.93
C ASN A 147 11.03 -2.66 10.23
N ARG A 148 9.72 -2.61 10.46
CA ARG A 148 8.85 -1.63 9.83
C ARG A 148 9.30 -0.19 10.11
N GLU A 149 9.70 0.09 11.34
CA GLU A 149 10.10 1.41 11.80
C GLU A 149 11.39 1.87 11.13
N SER A 150 12.39 0.99 10.98
CA SER A 150 13.65 1.31 10.31
C SER A 150 13.45 1.54 8.81
N VAL A 151 12.58 0.74 8.17
CA VAL A 151 12.18 0.93 6.77
C VAL A 151 11.48 2.27 6.57
N GLN A 152 10.48 2.58 7.39
CA GLN A 152 9.75 3.86 7.32
C GLN A 152 10.67 5.06 7.52
N LYS A 153 11.54 5.01 8.54
CA LYS A 153 12.52 6.06 8.80
C LYS A 153 13.47 6.23 7.62
N ARG A 154 13.98 5.13 7.05
CA ARG A 154 14.93 5.18 5.95
C ARG A 154 14.30 5.74 4.67
N LEU A 155 13.06 5.33 4.36
CA LEU A 155 12.30 5.91 3.25
C LEU A 155 12.09 7.42 3.47
N TRP A 156 11.72 7.84 4.69
CA TRP A 156 11.58 9.26 5.01
C TRP A 156 12.88 10.03 4.76
N GLU A 157 14.02 9.53 5.23
CA GLU A 157 15.33 10.18 4.98
C GLU A 157 15.64 10.31 3.49
N LEU A 158 15.35 9.28 2.71
CA LEU A 158 15.60 9.25 1.26
C LEU A 158 14.66 10.15 0.45
N THR A 159 13.50 10.51 0.98
CA THR A 159 12.52 11.37 0.30
C THR A 159 12.61 12.85 0.68
N HIS A 160 13.49 13.23 1.63
CA HIS A 160 13.62 14.61 2.14
C HIS A 160 14.91 15.32 1.68
N LEU A 161 15.58 14.79 0.66
CA LEU A 161 16.76 15.41 0.02
C LEU A 161 16.36 16.36 -1.12
#